data_AF-A0A842HU68-F1
#
_entry.id   AF-A0A842HU68-F1
#
_cell.length_a   1.000
_cell.length_b   1.000
_cell.length_c   1.000
_cell.angle_alpha   90.00
_cell.angle_beta   90.00
_cell.angle_gamma   90.00
#
_symmetry.space_group_name_H-M   'P 1'
#
loop_
_entity.id
_entity.type
_entity.pdbx_description
1 polymer ?
#
loop_
_entity_poly.entity_id
_entity_poly.type
_entity_poly.pdbx_seq_one_letter_code
_entity_poly.pdbx_strand_id
1 'polypeptide(L)'
;MMLRPLLALLAGTAGSFVALSACSAQVPSADAPEAESAPGWQDAPLAAGTWVYRQDDRGSVALFGEPESEAVFLVRCALAERRIYFSREGTLEGGGTMTISTTHGAKSYPAQGGTGALPYAVAAAEARDDFLDKMAFTRGRIAVSVNGMPLVAIPNWPEMIRVFEDCRA
;
A
#
# COMPACT_ATOMS: atom_id res chain seq x y z
N MET A 1 -42.65 80.97 -28.56
CA MET A 1 -43.17 81.20 -27.20
C MET A 1 -42.41 80.28 -26.26
N MET A 2 -41.72 80.89 -25.28
CA MET A 2 -41.30 80.32 -23.98
C MET A 2 -40.38 79.06 -24.04
N LEU A 3 -39.25 78.94 -23.34
CA LEU A 3 -38.51 79.73 -22.36
C LEU A 3 -37.28 78.85 -21.97
N ARG A 4 -36.04 79.35 -22.14
CA ARG A 4 -34.81 79.26 -21.27
C ARG A 4 -34.51 77.97 -20.43
N PRO A 5 -33.31 77.78 -19.83
CA PRO A 5 -31.93 78.14 -20.21
C PRO A 5 -30.83 77.10 -19.79
N LEU A 6 -29.58 77.40 -20.21
CA LEU A 6 -28.27 77.33 -19.51
C LEU A 6 -27.78 76.10 -18.68
N LEU A 7 -26.43 76.00 -18.73
CA LEU A 7 -25.44 75.41 -17.79
C LEU A 7 -25.16 73.90 -17.95
N ALA A 8 -23.94 73.38 -17.84
CA ALA A 8 -22.59 73.93 -17.69
C ALA A 8 -21.56 72.79 -17.89
N LEU A 9 -20.29 73.19 -18.01
CA LEU A 9 -19.06 72.38 -18.06
C LEU A 9 -18.98 71.26 -17.00
N LEU A 10 -18.13 70.25 -17.26
CA LEU A 10 -16.93 69.84 -16.48
C LEU A 10 -16.47 68.45 -16.97
N ALA A 11 -15.33 68.34 -17.64
CA ALA A 11 -14.01 68.04 -17.08
C ALA A 11 -13.90 66.60 -16.53
N GLY A 12 -13.18 65.76 -17.27
CA GLY A 12 -12.89 64.38 -16.90
C GLY A 12 -11.98 64.26 -15.68
N THR A 13 -12.16 63.18 -14.94
CA THR A 13 -11.25 62.75 -13.87
C THR A 13 -10.94 61.27 -14.05
N ALA A 14 -9.64 61.01 -14.02
CA ALA A 14 -9.03 59.70 -14.10
C ALA A 14 -9.19 58.91 -12.78
N GLY A 15 -9.22 57.59 -12.91
CA GLY A 15 -8.49 56.64 -12.07
C GLY A 15 -8.87 56.55 -10.59
N SER A 16 -9.40 55.39 -10.19
CA SER A 16 -8.80 54.50 -9.17
C SER A 16 -9.82 53.41 -8.82
N PHE A 17 -9.57 52.18 -9.26
CA PHE A 17 -10.28 51.01 -8.75
C PHE A 17 -9.61 50.58 -7.44
N VAL A 18 -10.26 50.90 -6.32
CA VAL A 18 -9.93 50.38 -5.00
C VAL A 18 -10.54 48.98 -4.89
N ALA A 19 -9.70 47.98 -4.64
CA ALA A 19 -10.13 46.61 -4.39
C ALA A 19 -10.93 46.53 -3.08
N LEU A 20 -12.20 46.11 -3.16
CA LEU A 20 -12.97 45.75 -1.97
C LEU A 20 -12.62 44.32 -1.54
N SER A 21 -12.01 44.18 -0.37
CA SER A 21 -11.99 42.93 0.38
C SER A 21 -13.41 42.54 0.79
N ALA A 22 -13.94 41.50 0.17
CA ALA A 22 -15.16 40.85 0.62
C ALA A 22 -14.83 39.83 1.74
N CYS A 23 -15.39 40.05 2.92
CA CYS A 23 -15.47 39.05 3.99
C CYS A 23 -16.35 37.90 3.47
N SER A 24 -15.74 36.82 2.99
CA SER A 24 -16.49 35.64 2.58
C SER A 24 -16.92 34.87 3.81
N ALA A 25 -18.21 34.97 4.16
CA ALA A 25 -18.85 34.10 5.14
C ALA A 25 -18.91 32.67 4.57
N GLN A 26 -18.11 31.76 5.14
CA GLN A 26 -18.19 30.34 4.82
C GLN A 26 -19.50 29.75 5.36
N VAL A 27 -20.36 29.32 4.44
CA VAL A 27 -21.54 28.51 4.75
C VAL A 27 -21.10 27.15 5.29
N PRO A 28 -21.63 26.67 6.43
CA PRO A 28 -21.42 25.30 6.87
C PRO A 28 -22.12 24.38 5.86
N SER A 29 -21.36 23.56 5.14
CA SER A 29 -21.94 22.49 4.33
C SER A 29 -22.50 21.42 5.26
N ALA A 30 -23.76 21.07 5.04
CA ALA A 30 -24.46 20.01 5.72
C ALA A 30 -23.72 18.66 5.54
N ASP A 31 -23.66 17.87 6.61
CA ASP A 31 -23.22 16.48 6.66
C ASP A 31 -23.83 15.69 5.49
N ALA A 32 -22.98 15.31 4.53
CA ALA A 32 -23.31 14.23 3.61
C ALA A 32 -23.10 12.91 4.37
N PRO A 33 -23.98 11.91 4.23
CA PRO A 33 -23.79 10.61 4.86
C PRO A 33 -22.44 10.02 4.44
N GLU A 34 -21.59 9.74 5.43
CA GLU A 34 -20.26 9.18 5.22
C GLU A 34 -20.40 7.84 4.51
N ALA A 35 -19.87 7.76 3.28
CA ALA A 35 -19.84 6.53 2.52
C ALA A 35 -19.11 5.48 3.37
N GLU A 36 -19.75 4.34 3.64
CA GLU A 36 -19.13 3.23 4.36
C GLU A 36 -17.81 2.88 3.67
N SER A 37 -16.70 3.14 4.37
CA SER A 37 -15.36 2.86 3.85
C SER A 37 -15.28 1.37 3.54
N ALA A 38 -14.70 1.02 2.39
CA ALA A 38 -14.43 -0.37 2.07
C ALA A 38 -13.71 -1.04 3.27
N PRO A 39 -14.07 -2.29 3.62
CA PRO A 39 -13.49 -2.96 4.77
C PRO A 39 -11.97 -2.88 4.74
N GLY A 40 -11.37 -2.58 5.89
CA GLY A 40 -9.91 -2.52 6.01
C GLY A 40 -9.31 -3.89 5.66
N TRP A 41 -8.00 -3.93 5.41
CA TRP A 41 -7.30 -5.20 5.13
C TRP A 41 -7.49 -6.26 6.24
N GLN A 42 -7.87 -5.83 7.44
CA GLN A 42 -8.21 -6.66 8.59
C GLN A 42 -9.43 -7.55 8.35
N ASP A 43 -10.39 -7.06 7.56
CA ASP A 43 -11.66 -7.72 7.25
C ASP A 43 -11.60 -8.48 5.91
N ALA A 44 -10.52 -8.32 5.15
CA ALA A 44 -10.32 -9.03 3.90
C ALA A 44 -10.33 -10.55 4.16
N PRO A 45 -11.06 -11.35 3.35
CA PRO A 45 -11.12 -12.79 3.53
C PRO A 45 -9.72 -13.41 3.43
N LEU A 46 -9.45 -14.43 4.26
CA LEU A 46 -8.21 -15.18 4.15
C LEU A 46 -8.18 -15.92 2.81
N ALA A 47 -7.05 -15.84 2.12
CA ALA A 47 -6.77 -16.72 1.01
C ALA A 47 -6.79 -18.18 1.48
N ALA A 48 -7.23 -19.06 0.59
CA ALA A 48 -7.25 -20.50 0.84
C ALA A 48 -5.83 -21.08 0.77
N GLY A 49 -5.57 -22.10 1.58
CA GLY A 49 -4.28 -22.78 1.61
C GLY A 49 -3.74 -23.05 3.00
N THR A 50 -2.56 -23.67 3.01
CA THR A 50 -1.81 -24.01 4.22
C THR A 50 -0.36 -23.59 4.07
N TRP A 51 0.31 -23.35 5.20
CA TRP A 51 1.74 -23.13 5.19
C TRP A 51 2.51 -24.44 5.14
N VAL A 52 3.63 -24.38 4.43
CA VAL A 52 4.52 -25.51 4.23
C VAL A 52 5.96 -25.03 4.32
N TYR A 53 6.67 -25.44 5.37
CA TYR A 53 8.10 -25.18 5.54
C TYR A 53 8.97 -26.25 4.87
N ARG A 54 10.04 -25.83 4.19
CA ARG A 54 11.05 -26.70 3.57
C ARG A 54 12.44 -26.09 3.74
N GLN A 55 13.45 -26.94 3.61
CA GLN A 55 14.84 -26.52 3.47
C GLN A 55 15.41 -27.08 2.17
N ASP A 56 16.28 -26.31 1.54
CA ASP A 56 17.08 -26.70 0.39
C ASP A 56 18.51 -26.17 0.50
N ASP A 57 19.30 -26.39 -0.54
CA ASP A 57 20.69 -25.94 -0.64
C ASP A 57 20.86 -24.42 -0.59
N ARG A 58 19.80 -23.65 -0.89
CA ARG A 58 19.83 -22.17 -0.87
C ARG A 58 19.44 -21.58 0.49
N GLY A 59 18.85 -22.38 1.38
CA GLY A 59 18.42 -21.97 2.71
C GLY A 59 17.07 -22.58 3.10
N SER A 60 16.21 -21.77 3.71
CA SER A 60 14.86 -22.19 4.12
C SER A 60 13.78 -21.45 3.35
N VAL A 61 12.62 -22.08 3.22
CA VAL A 61 11.46 -21.52 2.52
C VAL A 61 10.16 -21.94 3.19
N ALA A 62 9.23 -21.00 3.27
CA ALA A 62 7.85 -21.21 3.66
C ALA A 62 6.95 -20.85 2.48
N LEU A 63 6.08 -21.77 2.11
CA LEU A 63 5.15 -21.66 1.00
C LEU A 63 3.74 -21.61 1.55
N PHE A 64 2.92 -20.69 1.07
CA PHE A 64 1.49 -20.62 1.37
C PHE A 64 0.69 -20.78 0.08
N GLY A 65 -0.24 -21.72 0.08
CA GLY A 65 -1.14 -22.00 -1.04
C GLY A 65 -1.94 -23.27 -0.81
N GLU A 66 -2.79 -23.62 -1.76
CA GLU A 66 -3.48 -24.91 -1.75
C GLU A 66 -2.49 -26.05 -1.96
N PRO A 67 -2.76 -27.26 -1.43
CA PRO A 67 -1.96 -28.43 -1.74
C PRO A 67 -1.90 -28.67 -3.26
N GLU A 68 -0.72 -29.06 -3.76
CA GLU A 68 -0.49 -29.37 -5.17
C GLU A 68 -0.75 -28.20 -6.16
N SER A 69 -0.80 -26.96 -5.66
CA SER A 69 -0.89 -25.74 -6.49
C SER A 69 0.39 -24.91 -6.45
N GLU A 70 0.43 -23.86 -7.27
CA GLU A 70 1.40 -22.78 -7.08
C GLU A 70 1.19 -22.10 -5.71
N ALA A 71 2.28 -21.60 -5.14
CA ALA A 71 2.21 -20.84 -3.89
C ALA A 71 1.73 -19.41 -4.15
N VAL A 72 0.64 -19.03 -3.48
CA VAL A 72 0.10 -17.68 -3.48
C VAL A 72 1.11 -16.69 -2.88
N PHE A 73 1.80 -17.12 -1.83
CA PHE A 73 2.86 -16.34 -1.18
C PHE A 73 4.01 -17.25 -0.72
N LEU A 74 5.23 -16.77 -0.89
CA LEU A 74 6.45 -17.49 -0.55
C LEU A 74 7.39 -16.58 0.22
N VAL A 75 7.95 -17.10 1.30
CA VAL A 75 8.99 -16.46 2.09
C VAL A 75 10.23 -17.31 2.06
N ARG A 76 11.32 -16.79 1.51
CA ARG A 76 12.60 -17.52 1.39
C ARG A 76 13.72 -16.78 2.09
N CYS A 77 14.49 -17.51 2.88
CA CYS A 77 15.83 -17.11 3.22
C CYS A 77 16.81 -17.58 2.13
N ALA A 78 17.50 -16.64 1.50
CA ALA A 78 18.70 -16.91 0.73
C ALA A 78 19.90 -16.81 1.67
N LEU A 79 20.36 -17.96 2.20
CA LEU A 79 21.29 -17.99 3.33
C LEU A 79 22.66 -17.38 2.97
N ALA A 80 23.13 -17.61 1.75
CA ALA A 80 24.40 -17.07 1.25
C ALA A 80 24.41 -15.53 1.23
N GLU A 81 23.25 -14.90 1.03
CA GLU A 81 23.09 -13.46 0.92
C GLU A 81 22.57 -12.83 2.21
N ARG A 82 22.09 -13.64 3.17
CA ARG A 82 21.38 -13.17 4.37
C ARG A 82 20.22 -12.24 4.02
N ARG A 83 19.46 -12.62 2.99
CA ARG A 83 18.28 -11.87 2.53
C ARG A 83 17.01 -12.71 2.60
N ILE A 84 15.93 -12.06 3.00
CA ILE A 84 14.58 -12.59 2.91
C ILE A 84 13.97 -12.11 1.60
N TYR A 85 13.45 -13.06 0.81
CA TYR A 85 12.67 -12.79 -0.38
C TYR A 85 11.20 -13.09 -0.12
N PHE A 86 10.35 -12.10 -0.38
CA PHE A 86 8.90 -12.25 -0.42
C PHE A 86 8.48 -12.37 -1.87
N SER A 87 7.82 -13.46 -2.24
CA SER A 87 7.24 -13.63 -3.57
C SER A 87 5.74 -13.77 -3.47
N ARG A 88 5.00 -13.01 -4.27
CA ARG A 88 3.53 -13.05 -4.35
C ARG A 88 3.14 -13.39 -5.78
N GLU A 89 2.30 -14.40 -5.97
CA GLU A 89 1.86 -14.84 -7.31
C GLU A 89 1.25 -13.69 -8.11
N GLY A 90 1.31 -13.76 -9.44
CA GLY A 90 0.69 -12.83 -10.38
C GLY A 90 1.67 -11.87 -11.06
N THR A 91 1.15 -11.13 -12.02
CA THR A 91 1.96 -10.26 -12.89
C THR A 91 2.20 -8.88 -12.27
N LEU A 92 3.47 -8.48 -12.18
CA LEU A 92 3.88 -7.10 -11.92
C LEU A 92 4.64 -6.58 -13.14
N GLU A 93 4.04 -5.64 -13.87
CA GLU A 93 4.65 -5.05 -15.04
C GLU A 93 5.68 -3.99 -14.62
N GLY A 94 6.96 -4.24 -14.90
CA GLY A 94 8.05 -3.36 -14.52
C GLY A 94 8.39 -3.42 -13.02
N GLY A 95 8.57 -2.26 -12.41
CA GLY A 95 8.86 -2.11 -10.98
C GLY A 95 7.63 -1.61 -10.22
N GLY A 96 7.57 -1.94 -8.93
CA GLY A 96 6.47 -1.51 -8.06
C GLY A 96 6.86 -1.54 -6.59
N THR A 97 5.83 -1.56 -5.75
CA THR A 97 5.98 -1.62 -4.30
C THR A 97 5.15 -2.77 -3.76
N MET A 98 5.77 -3.61 -2.93
CA MET A 98 5.08 -4.61 -2.12
C MET A 98 4.95 -4.06 -0.70
N THR A 99 3.72 -3.88 -0.24
CA THR A 99 3.40 -3.45 1.12
C THR A 99 2.88 -4.62 1.91
N ILE A 100 3.53 -4.91 3.04
CA ILE A 100 3.07 -5.90 4.01
C ILE A 100 2.46 -5.15 5.18
N SER A 101 1.19 -5.43 5.48
CA SER A 101 0.42 -4.85 6.57
C SER A 101 0.24 -5.86 7.68
N THR A 102 0.44 -5.40 8.91
CA THR A 102 0.36 -6.18 10.15
C THR A 102 -0.45 -5.41 11.20
N THR A 103 -0.83 -6.08 12.30
CA THR A 103 -1.42 -5.40 13.46
C THR A 103 -0.43 -4.44 14.15
N HIS A 104 0.86 -4.49 13.81
CA HIS A 104 1.92 -3.65 14.35
C HIS A 104 2.41 -2.58 13.34
N GLY A 105 1.63 -2.33 12.29
CA GLY A 105 1.91 -1.36 11.24
C GLY A 105 2.17 -1.99 9.87
N ALA A 106 2.55 -1.18 8.90
CA ALA A 106 2.85 -1.62 7.54
C ALA A 106 4.25 -1.20 7.12
N LYS A 107 4.87 -1.97 6.24
CA LYS A 107 6.13 -1.61 5.59
C LYS A 107 6.08 -1.92 4.10
N SER A 108 6.65 -1.03 3.32
CA SER A 108 6.74 -1.12 1.88
C SER A 108 8.17 -1.43 1.44
N TYR A 109 8.29 -2.36 0.49
CA TYR A 109 9.54 -2.80 -0.12
C TYR A 109 9.49 -2.54 -1.62
N PRO A 110 10.60 -2.12 -2.26
CA PRO A 110 10.70 -2.15 -3.70
C PRO A 110 10.45 -3.56 -4.23
N ALA A 111 9.60 -3.67 -5.24
CA ALA A 111 9.21 -4.92 -5.87
C ALA A 111 9.48 -4.89 -7.37
N GLN A 112 9.73 -6.07 -7.94
CA GLN A 112 9.92 -6.27 -9.38
C GLN A 112 9.22 -7.55 -9.82
N GLY A 113 8.90 -7.66 -11.10
CA GLY A 113 8.46 -8.93 -11.69
C GLY A 113 9.58 -9.99 -11.61
N GLY A 114 9.21 -11.20 -11.19
CA GLY A 114 10.09 -12.35 -11.16
C GLY A 114 10.36 -12.94 -12.55
N THR A 115 11.44 -13.71 -12.68
CA THR A 115 11.88 -14.33 -13.94
C THR A 115 11.59 -15.84 -14.01
N GLY A 116 10.76 -16.36 -13.11
CA GLY A 116 10.39 -17.77 -13.09
C GLY A 116 9.38 -18.14 -14.18
N ALA A 117 9.04 -19.42 -14.24
CA ALA A 117 8.11 -19.97 -15.24
C ALA A 117 6.68 -19.41 -15.11
N LEU A 118 6.29 -19.04 -13.90
CA LEU A 118 4.98 -18.47 -13.58
C LEU A 118 5.17 -17.00 -13.15
N PRO A 119 4.20 -16.11 -13.44
CA PRO A 119 4.30 -14.71 -13.03
C PRO A 119 4.24 -14.57 -11.51
N TYR A 120 5.19 -13.82 -10.93
CA TYR A 120 5.14 -13.40 -9.53
C TYR A 120 5.80 -12.02 -9.38
N ALA A 121 5.43 -11.30 -8.32
CA ALA A 121 6.15 -10.14 -7.84
C ALA A 121 7.11 -10.54 -6.72
N VAL A 122 8.33 -10.02 -6.71
CA VAL A 122 9.32 -10.28 -5.67
C VAL A 122 9.80 -8.98 -5.03
N ALA A 123 9.88 -9.01 -3.70
CA ALA A 123 10.52 -7.99 -2.88
C ALA A 123 11.57 -8.62 -1.96
N ALA A 124 12.52 -7.82 -1.48
CA ALA A 124 13.58 -8.29 -0.61
C ALA A 124 13.67 -7.44 0.67
N ALA A 125 14.01 -8.11 1.77
CA ALA A 125 14.39 -7.52 3.04
C ALA A 125 15.73 -8.09 3.50
N GLU A 126 16.48 -7.30 4.27
CA GLU A 126 17.64 -7.79 4.98
C GLU A 126 17.21 -8.79 6.06
N ALA A 127 18.00 -9.84 6.33
CA ALA A 127 17.66 -10.81 7.37
C ALA A 127 17.48 -10.17 8.76
N ARG A 128 18.08 -9.00 9.00
CA ARG A 128 17.96 -8.26 10.26
C ARG A 128 16.94 -7.12 10.23
N ASP A 129 16.06 -7.07 9.24
CA ASP A 129 15.01 -6.06 9.19
C ASP A 129 14.04 -6.21 10.38
N ASP A 130 13.97 -5.19 11.24
CA ASP A 130 13.12 -5.18 12.44
C ASP A 130 11.62 -5.36 12.13
N PHE A 131 11.19 -5.11 10.88
CA PHE A 131 9.81 -5.38 10.48
C PHE A 131 9.49 -6.88 10.44
N LEU A 132 10.48 -7.76 10.28
CA LEU A 132 10.28 -9.21 10.34
C LEU A 132 9.75 -9.63 11.72
N ASP A 133 10.18 -8.96 12.79
CA ASP A 133 9.69 -9.23 14.15
C ASP A 133 8.24 -8.76 14.31
N LYS A 134 7.89 -7.60 13.74
CA LYS A 134 6.50 -7.11 13.72
C LYS A 134 5.56 -8.08 13.01
N MET A 135 6.02 -8.65 11.89
CA MET A 135 5.30 -9.70 11.19
C MET A 135 5.16 -10.95 12.05
N ALA A 136 6.26 -11.45 12.64
CA ALA A 136 6.24 -12.64 13.49
C ALA A 136 5.28 -12.53 14.67
N PHE A 137 5.19 -11.37 15.33
CA PHE A 137 4.29 -11.15 16.46
C PHE A 137 2.82 -10.87 16.05
N THR A 138 2.52 -10.75 14.77
CA THR A 138 1.16 -10.44 14.30
C THR A 138 0.18 -11.54 14.69
N ARG A 139 -1.01 -11.16 15.14
CA ARG A 139 -2.07 -12.13 15.44
C ARG A 139 -3.05 -12.22 14.28
N GLY A 140 -3.46 -13.44 13.95
CA GLY A 140 -4.42 -13.69 12.88
C GLY A 140 -3.77 -13.64 11.51
N ARG A 141 -3.79 -12.48 10.84
CA ARG A 141 -3.43 -12.35 9.43
C ARG A 141 -2.46 -11.20 9.17
N ILE A 142 -1.65 -11.36 8.14
CA ILE A 142 -0.98 -10.26 7.46
C ILE A 142 -1.67 -10.02 6.12
N ALA A 143 -1.53 -8.82 5.58
CA ALA A 143 -1.99 -8.53 4.23
C ALA A 143 -0.82 -8.11 3.35
N VAL A 144 -0.78 -8.65 2.14
CA VAL A 144 0.24 -8.35 1.13
C VAL A 144 -0.45 -7.64 -0.02
N SER A 145 -0.07 -6.40 -0.25
CA SER A 145 -0.52 -5.57 -1.37
C SER A 145 0.66 -5.31 -2.29
N VAL A 146 0.46 -5.47 -3.58
CA VAL A 146 1.44 -5.09 -4.60
C VAL A 146 0.72 -4.20 -5.59
N ASN A 147 1.38 -3.14 -6.05
CA ASN A 147 0.76 -2.22 -7.00
C ASN A 147 0.28 -2.95 -8.26
N GLY A 148 -0.97 -2.71 -8.66
CA GLY A 148 -1.59 -3.40 -9.81
C GLY A 148 -2.11 -4.82 -9.53
N MET A 149 -2.00 -5.32 -8.30
CA MET A 149 -2.45 -6.67 -7.91
C MET A 149 -3.54 -6.62 -6.83
N PRO A 150 -4.45 -7.62 -6.78
CA PRO A 150 -5.38 -7.74 -5.66
C PRO A 150 -4.68 -7.88 -4.30
N LEU A 151 -5.25 -7.30 -3.24
CA LEU A 151 -4.80 -7.57 -1.88
C LEU A 151 -4.95 -9.07 -1.57
N VAL A 152 -3.96 -9.67 -0.91
CA VAL A 152 -4.10 -11.01 -0.34
C VAL A 152 -3.91 -10.95 1.17
N ALA A 153 -4.87 -11.47 1.92
CA ALA A 153 -4.73 -11.67 3.36
C ALA A 153 -4.39 -13.13 3.63
N ILE A 154 -3.31 -13.38 4.36
CA ILE A 154 -2.80 -14.72 4.66
C ILE A 154 -2.60 -14.89 6.17
N PRO A 155 -2.82 -16.10 6.71
CA PRO A 155 -2.64 -16.33 8.12
C PRO A 155 -1.15 -16.24 8.51
N ASN A 156 -0.86 -15.68 9.69
CA ASN A 156 0.51 -15.59 10.22
C ASN A 156 0.87 -16.84 11.04
N TRP A 157 1.43 -17.87 10.38
CA TRP A 157 1.76 -19.16 11.01
C TRP A 157 3.27 -19.37 11.25
N PRO A 158 3.65 -20.34 12.11
CA PRO A 158 5.03 -20.55 12.56
C PRO A 158 6.05 -20.85 11.44
N GLU A 159 5.63 -21.42 10.31
CA GLU A 159 6.51 -21.78 9.20
C GLU A 159 7.24 -20.56 8.63
N MET A 160 6.53 -19.44 8.49
CA MET A 160 7.13 -18.18 8.03
C MET A 160 8.11 -17.62 9.07
N ILE A 161 7.74 -17.68 10.35
CA ILE A 161 8.59 -17.22 11.47
C ILE A 161 9.89 -18.01 11.51
N ARG A 162 9.81 -19.32 11.26
CA ARG A 162 10.98 -20.20 11.21
C ARG A 162 11.97 -19.78 10.13
N VAL A 163 11.50 -19.34 8.97
CA VAL A 163 12.39 -18.83 7.91
C VAL A 163 13.11 -17.56 8.35
N PHE A 164 12.46 -16.67 9.10
CA PHE A 164 13.12 -15.45 9.62
C PHE A 164 14.21 -15.79 10.63
N GLU A 165 13.97 -16.74 11.53
CA GLU A 165 14.95 -17.22 12.50
C GLU A 165 16.17 -17.85 11.81
N ASP A 166 15.93 -18.76 10.86
CA ASP A 166 17.02 -19.43 10.13
C ASP A 166 17.90 -18.43 9.37
N CYS A 167 17.32 -17.33 8.86
CA CYS A 167 18.09 -16.33 8.12
C CYS A 167 18.96 -15.43 9.02
N ARG A 168 18.55 -15.26 10.27
CA ARG A 168 19.27 -14.45 11.27
C ARG A 168 20.41 -15.22 11.94
N ALA A 169 20.29 -16.53 12.10
CA ALA A 169 21.27 -17.42 12.71
C ALA A 169 22.65 -17.35 12.04
#